data_AF-A0A8X6L606-F1
#
_entry.id   AF-A0A8X6L606-F1
#
_cell.length_a   1.000
_cell.length_b   1.000
_cell.length_c   1.000
_cell.angle_alpha   90.00
_cell.angle_beta   90.00
_cell.angle_gamma   90.00
#
_symmetry.space_group_name_H-M   'P 1'
#
loop_
_entity.id
_entity.type
_entity.pdbx_description
1 polymer ?
#
loop_
_entity_poly.entity_id
_entity_poly.type
_entity_poly.pdbx_seq_one_letter_code
_entity_poly.pdbx_strand_id
1 'polypeptide(L)'
;MDVKIVSIRTGTYPGEGLGLQAPVLREDFVGFIPINDQSSENLANVILQRCDELNLDMTKCVGQGYDGAANMAGHLSGVQTRIRENYSKARYIHCASHRLNLTLSNVMSVPAISNCLGVVSQVVNLFRNHSNANKFFKKLSKKVNRQ
;
A
#
# COMPACT_ATOMS: atom_id res chain seq x y z
N MET A 1 -6.97 -3.50 -14.64
CA MET A 1 -6.53 -2.92 -13.35
C MET A 1 -5.30 -3.67 -12.92
N ASP A 2 -4.37 -3.01 -12.22
CA ASP A 2 -3.13 -3.65 -11.78
C ASP A 2 -3.12 -3.84 -10.27
N VAL A 3 -2.68 -5.02 -9.81
CA VAL A 3 -2.43 -5.26 -8.39
C VAL A 3 -1.00 -4.86 -8.06
N LYS A 4 -0.83 -3.98 -7.08
CA LYS A 4 0.49 -3.64 -6.53
C LYS A 4 0.82 -4.63 -5.43
N ILE A 5 1.87 -5.43 -5.63
CA ILE A 5 2.39 -6.31 -4.57
C ILE A 5 3.63 -5.66 -3.95
N VAL A 6 3.63 -5.56 -2.63
CA VAL A 6 4.76 -5.11 -1.82
C VAL A 6 5.07 -6.23 -0.83
N SER A 7 6.31 -6.70 -0.81
CA SER A 7 6.77 -7.69 0.16
C SER A 7 7.56 -6.99 1.24
N ILE A 8 7.19 -7.21 2.49
CA ILE A 8 7.96 -6.77 3.65
C ILE A 8 8.60 -8.00 4.26
N ARG A 9 9.93 -8.04 4.27
CA ARG A 9 10.72 -9.15 4.81
C ARG A 9 11.54 -8.67 6.00
N THR A 10 11.64 -9.54 7.00
CA THR A 10 12.65 -9.42 8.04
C THR A 10 13.76 -10.40 7.70
N GLY A 11 14.98 -9.88 7.52
CA GLY A 11 16.16 -10.69 7.19
C GLY A 11 17.21 -10.60 8.30
N THR A 12 18.09 -11.59 8.34
CA THR A 12 19.33 -11.60 9.12
C THR A 12 20.51 -11.59 8.14
N TYR A 13 21.47 -10.68 8.30
CA TYR A 13 22.69 -10.66 7.48
C TYR A 13 23.76 -11.54 8.13
N PRO A 14 24.55 -12.33 7.37
CA PRO A 14 25.64 -13.10 7.95
C PRO A 14 26.73 -12.15 8.47
N GLY A 15 26.66 -11.81 9.75
CA GLY A 15 27.79 -11.31 10.52
C GLY A 15 28.57 -12.49 11.08
N GLU A 16 29.88 -12.48 10.87
CA GLU A 16 30.82 -13.39 11.54
C GLU A 16 30.67 -13.26 13.06
N GLY A 17 30.37 -14.36 13.76
CA GLY A 17 30.38 -14.42 15.23
C GLY A 17 29.01 -14.58 15.90
N LEU A 18 28.99 -15.42 16.95
CA LEU A 18 27.85 -15.90 17.73
C LEU A 18 26.81 -14.84 18.15
N GLY A 19 25.52 -15.20 17.99
CA GLY A 19 24.44 -14.86 18.95
C GLY A 19 23.48 -13.73 18.55
N LEU A 20 22.25 -14.12 18.16
CA LEU A 20 21.03 -13.31 18.00
C LEU A 20 21.20 -11.92 17.36
N GLN A 21 21.02 -11.89 16.04
CA GLN A 21 21.04 -10.66 15.24
C GLN A 21 19.68 -9.95 15.24
N ALA A 22 19.70 -8.62 15.24
CA ALA A 22 18.51 -7.80 15.17
C ALA A 22 17.82 -7.93 13.79
N PRO A 23 16.49 -8.08 13.74
CA PRO A 23 15.76 -8.14 12.48
C PRO A 23 15.86 -6.80 11.73
N VAL A 24 16.27 -6.84 10.47
CA VAL A 24 16.28 -5.65 9.59
C VAL A 24 14.99 -5.64 8.77
N LEU A 25 14.27 -4.51 8.83
CA LEU A 25 13.08 -4.28 8.01
C LEU A 25 13.50 -3.97 6.57
N ARG A 26 12.98 -4.75 5.62
CA ARG A 26 13.17 -4.53 4.18
C ARG A 26 11.81 -4.50 3.49
N GLU A 27 11.60 -3.48 2.67
CA GLU A 27 10.45 -3.37 1.76
C GLU A 27 10.94 -3.55 0.32
N ASP A 28 10.45 -4.58 -0.36
CA ASP A 28 10.73 -4.84 -1.77
C ASP A 28 9.46 -4.66 -2.60
N PHE A 29 9.56 -3.85 -3.65
CA PHE A 29 8.51 -3.77 -4.67
C PHE A 29 8.61 -4.97 -5.60
N VAL A 30 7.51 -5.71 -5.74
CA VAL A 30 7.46 -6.92 -6.56
C VAL A 30 7.10 -6.60 -8.00
N GLY A 31 6.08 -5.75 -8.22
CA GLY A 31 5.61 -5.42 -9.56
C GLY A 31 4.13 -5.07 -9.63
N PHE A 32 3.69 -4.87 -10.87
CA PHE A 32 2.29 -4.73 -11.26
C PHE A 32 1.87 -5.93 -12.08
N ILE A 33 0.67 -6.45 -11.79
CA ILE A 33 0.14 -7.62 -12.49
C ILE A 33 -1.15 -7.20 -13.18
N PRO A 34 -1.24 -7.32 -14.51
CA PRO A 34 -2.45 -6.99 -15.23
C PRO A 34 -3.54 -8.01 -14.89
N ILE A 35 -4.69 -7.50 -14.46
CA ILE A 35 -5.86 -8.31 -14.12
C ILE A 35 -7.03 -7.96 -15.05
N ASN A 36 -7.59 -8.99 -15.67
CA ASN A 36 -8.81 -8.91 -16.48
C ASN A 36 -10.07 -9.23 -15.67
N ASP A 37 -10.00 -10.22 -14.77
CA ASP A 37 -11.09 -10.57 -13.84
C ASP A 37 -10.78 -10.07 -12.42
N GLN A 38 -11.61 -9.16 -11.92
CA GLN A 38 -11.47 -8.55 -10.60
C GLN A 38 -12.24 -9.29 -9.50
N SER A 39 -12.72 -10.51 -9.78
CA SER A 39 -13.27 -11.38 -8.75
C SER A 39 -12.24 -11.60 -7.63
N SER A 40 -12.73 -11.65 -6.40
CA SER A 40 -11.86 -11.85 -5.23
C SER A 40 -11.12 -13.20 -5.26
N GLU A 41 -11.71 -14.20 -5.92
CA GLU A 41 -11.09 -15.50 -6.16
C GLU A 41 -9.91 -15.39 -7.12
N ASN A 42 -10.09 -14.79 -8.29
CA ASN A 42 -9.00 -14.61 -9.24
C ASN A 42 -7.88 -13.75 -8.66
N LEU A 43 -8.23 -12.66 -7.95
CA LEU A 43 -7.23 -11.81 -7.30
C LEU A 43 -6.41 -12.57 -6.24
N ALA A 44 -7.04 -13.41 -5.42
CA ALA A 44 -6.33 -14.22 -4.43
C ALA A 44 -5.41 -15.24 -5.12
N ASN A 45 -5.89 -15.92 -6.15
CA ASN A 45 -5.11 -16.91 -6.90
C ASN A 45 -3.88 -16.26 -7.56
N VAL A 46 -4.05 -15.10 -8.19
CA VAL A 46 -2.94 -14.37 -8.81
C VAL A 46 -1.91 -13.92 -7.77
N ILE A 47 -2.33 -13.44 -6.59
CA ILE A 47 -1.39 -13.09 -5.52
C ILE A 47 -0.58 -14.31 -5.08
N LEU A 48 -1.25 -15.45 -4.83
CA LEU A 48 -0.58 -16.68 -4.38
C LEU A 48 0.37 -17.23 -5.44
N GLN A 49 -0.04 -17.26 -6.70
CA GLN A 49 0.81 -17.67 -7.82
C GLN A 49 2.06 -16.79 -7.92
N ARG A 50 1.91 -15.46 -7.79
CA ARG A 50 3.06 -14.56 -7.83
C ARG A 50 3.99 -14.71 -6.63
N CYS A 51 3.45 -14.98 -5.45
CA CYS A 51 4.28 -15.32 -4.30
C CYS A 51 5.09 -16.60 -4.57
N ASP A 52 4.48 -17.63 -5.15
CA ASP A 52 5.15 -18.88 -5.50
C ASP A 52 6.26 -18.68 -6.55
N GLU A 53 5.97 -17.95 -7.64
CA GLU A 53 6.96 -17.60 -8.68
C GLU A 53 8.19 -16.84 -8.13
N LEU A 54 8.00 -16.10 -7.04
CA LEU A 54 9.06 -15.33 -6.37
C LEU A 54 9.72 -16.08 -5.22
N ASN A 55 9.35 -17.35 -5.01
CA ASN A 55 9.78 -18.18 -3.90
C ASN A 55 9.51 -17.53 -2.53
N LEU A 56 8.39 -16.82 -2.41
CA LEU A 56 7.90 -16.24 -1.17
C LEU A 56 7.02 -17.26 -0.44
N ASP A 57 7.57 -17.81 0.64
CA ASP A 57 6.86 -18.76 1.50
C ASP A 57 5.71 -18.08 2.26
N MET A 58 4.48 -18.27 1.77
CA MET A 58 3.27 -17.72 2.37
C MET A 58 2.95 -18.27 3.76
N THR A 59 3.54 -19.40 4.18
CA THR A 59 3.37 -19.90 5.56
C THR A 59 4.03 -18.98 6.60
N LYS A 60 4.99 -18.16 6.16
CA LYS A 60 5.65 -17.12 6.97
C LYS A 60 4.96 -15.76 6.87
N CYS A 61 3.90 -15.64 6.07
CA CYS A 61 3.14 -14.41 5.96
C CYS A 61 2.36 -14.15 7.25
N VAL A 62 2.66 -13.02 7.91
CA VAL A 62 2.01 -12.58 9.14
C VAL A 62 1.01 -11.44 8.93
N GLY A 63 0.96 -10.89 7.72
CA GLY A 63 0.13 -9.73 7.41
C GLY A 63 -0.09 -9.54 5.92
N GLN A 64 -1.29 -9.09 5.57
CA GLN A 64 -1.70 -8.74 4.22
C GLN A 64 -2.47 -7.41 4.27
N GLY A 65 -2.07 -6.46 3.43
CA GLY A 65 -2.64 -5.10 3.43
C GLY A 65 -3.42 -4.81 2.15
N TYR A 66 -4.70 -4.47 2.27
CA TYR A 66 -5.54 -4.09 1.12
C TYR A 66 -6.41 -2.86 1.41
N ASP A 67 -6.97 -2.27 0.36
CA ASP A 67 -8.01 -1.25 0.50
C ASP A 67 -9.33 -1.82 1.07
N GLY A 68 -10.31 -0.96 1.24
CA GLY A 68 -11.63 -1.31 1.79
C GLY A 68 -12.61 -1.85 0.76
N ALA A 69 -12.19 -2.11 -0.49
CA ALA A 69 -13.10 -2.61 -1.52
C ALA A 69 -13.63 -4.00 -1.13
N ALA A 70 -14.91 -4.28 -1.44
CA ALA A 70 -15.56 -5.53 -1.05
C ALA A 70 -14.81 -6.78 -1.53
N ASN A 71 -14.27 -6.76 -2.75
CA ASN A 71 -13.50 -7.88 -3.30
C ASN A 71 -12.17 -8.09 -2.56
N MET A 72 -11.60 -7.07 -1.92
CA MET A 72 -10.35 -7.17 -1.19
C MET A 72 -10.56 -7.46 0.30
N ALA A 73 -11.37 -6.62 0.96
CA ALA A 73 -11.60 -6.60 2.41
C ALA A 73 -12.77 -7.50 2.87
N GLY A 74 -13.61 -7.98 1.94
CA GLY A 74 -14.83 -8.72 2.25
C GLY A 74 -14.60 -9.88 3.21
N HIS A 75 -15.40 -9.94 4.26
CA HIS A 75 -15.26 -10.91 5.35
C HIS A 75 -15.74 -12.33 5.02
N LEU A 76 -16.54 -12.49 3.96
CA LEU A 76 -17.04 -13.79 3.50
C LEU A 76 -16.25 -14.29 2.29
N SER A 77 -16.05 -13.43 1.30
CA SER A 77 -15.51 -13.83 0.00
C SER A 77 -14.36 -12.95 -0.48
N GLY A 78 -13.92 -11.96 0.30
CA GLY A 78 -12.82 -11.07 -0.11
C GLY A 78 -11.48 -11.80 -0.16
N VAL A 79 -10.52 -11.23 -0.88
CA VAL A 79 -9.13 -11.71 -0.99
C VAL A 79 -8.54 -11.98 0.39
N GLN A 80 -8.74 -11.07 1.35
CA GLN A 80 -8.22 -11.25 2.70
C GLN A 80 -8.74 -12.52 3.38
N THR A 81 -10.01 -12.85 3.16
CA THR A 81 -10.64 -14.04 3.74
C THR A 81 -10.06 -15.30 3.10
N ARG A 82 -9.99 -15.32 1.76
CA ARG A 82 -9.45 -16.46 0.98
C ARG A 82 -8.00 -16.79 1.32
N ILE A 83 -7.14 -15.78 1.41
CA ILE A 83 -5.74 -15.99 1.78
C ILE A 83 -5.65 -16.47 3.24
N ARG A 84 -6.48 -15.94 4.14
CA ARG A 84 -6.46 -16.31 5.55
C ARG A 84 -7.02 -17.72 5.84
N GLU A 85 -7.91 -18.22 4.99
CA GLU A 85 -8.38 -19.62 5.04
C GLU A 85 -7.22 -20.61 4.86
N ASN A 86 -6.29 -20.31 3.95
CA ASN A 86 -5.10 -21.13 3.70
C ASN A 86 -3.92 -20.77 4.62
N TYR A 87 -3.79 -19.49 4.99
CA TYR A 87 -2.68 -18.94 5.76
C TYR A 87 -3.21 -18.13 6.95
N SER A 88 -3.62 -18.82 8.02
CA SER A 88 -4.28 -18.23 9.19
C SER A 88 -3.47 -17.12 9.90
N LYS A 89 -2.15 -17.11 9.73
CA LYS A 89 -1.24 -16.08 10.26
C LYS A 89 -1.28 -14.77 9.46
N ALA A 90 -1.72 -14.77 8.20
CA ALA A 90 -1.76 -13.61 7.33
C ALA A 90 -2.91 -12.66 7.71
N ARG A 91 -2.71 -11.83 8.73
CA ARG A 91 -3.74 -10.91 9.24
C ARG A 91 -4.04 -9.78 8.26
N TYR A 92 -5.31 -9.52 8.04
CA TYR A 92 -5.76 -8.38 7.25
C TYR A 92 -5.46 -7.05 7.94
N ILE A 93 -4.88 -6.12 7.19
CA ILE A 93 -4.65 -4.73 7.58
C ILE A 93 -5.33 -3.83 6.56
N HIS A 94 -6.28 -3.03 7.03
CA HIS A 94 -6.95 -2.06 6.17
C HIS A 94 -6.04 -0.86 5.87
N CYS A 95 -5.84 -0.56 4.59
CA CYS A 95 -5.00 0.53 4.11
C CYS A 95 -5.29 1.87 4.82
N ALA A 96 -4.27 2.42 5.49
CA ALA A 96 -4.38 3.67 6.23
C ALA A 96 -4.78 4.85 5.33
N SER A 97 -4.23 4.94 4.12
CA SER A 97 -4.58 5.98 3.15
C SER A 97 -6.03 5.91 2.72
N HIS A 98 -6.57 4.70 2.53
CA HIS A 98 -7.97 4.51 2.18
C HIS A 98 -8.89 4.89 3.36
N ARG A 99 -8.54 4.47 4.58
CA ARG A 99 -9.26 4.86 5.81
C ARG A 99 -9.28 6.38 6.02
N LEU A 100 -8.15 7.05 5.80
CA LEU A 100 -8.07 8.50 5.89
C LEU A 100 -8.98 9.15 4.85
N ASN A 101 -8.94 8.68 3.60
CA ASN A 101 -9.79 9.23 2.54
C ASN A 101 -11.29 9.05 2.85
N LEU A 102 -11.70 7.87 3.33
CA LEU A 102 -13.09 7.64 3.75
C LEU A 102 -13.50 8.55 4.92
N THR A 103 -12.63 8.66 5.93
CA THR A 103 -12.88 9.53 7.08
C THR A 103 -13.06 10.97 6.62
N LEU A 104 -12.17 11.43 5.74
CA LEU A 104 -12.21 12.79 5.20
C LEU A 104 -13.50 13.06 4.46
N SER A 105 -13.87 12.17 3.52
CA SER A 105 -15.13 12.24 2.77
C SER A 105 -16.35 12.33 3.68
N ASN A 106 -16.36 11.58 4.79
CA ASN A 106 -17.47 11.60 5.74
C ASN A 106 -17.59 12.92 6.52
N VAL A 107 -16.46 13.57 6.82
CA VAL A 107 -16.44 14.82 7.60
C VAL A 107 -16.49 16.08 6.72
N MET A 108 -16.59 15.94 5.40
CA MET A 108 -16.69 17.07 4.46
C MET A 108 -17.91 17.96 4.69
N SER A 109 -18.94 17.46 5.39
CA SER A 109 -20.11 18.25 5.79
C SER A 109 -19.78 19.38 6.76
N VAL A 110 -18.62 19.33 7.44
CA VAL A 110 -18.17 20.38 8.35
C VAL A 110 -17.50 21.51 7.54
N PRO A 111 -18.05 22.75 7.53
CA PRO A 111 -17.56 23.83 6.68
C PRO A 111 -16.09 24.21 6.91
N ALA A 112 -15.60 24.15 8.16
CA ALA A 112 -14.20 24.44 8.46
C ALA A 112 -13.25 23.45 7.77
N ILE A 113 -13.62 22.16 7.71
CA ILE A 113 -12.82 21.10 7.10
C ILE A 113 -12.84 21.23 5.58
N SER A 114 -14.03 21.41 5.00
CA SER A 114 -14.17 21.55 3.54
C SER A 114 -13.48 22.81 3.01
N ASN A 115 -13.58 23.94 3.72
CA ASN A 115 -12.85 25.15 3.37
C ASN A 115 -11.33 24.95 3.44
N CYS A 116 -10.83 24.31 4.50
CA CYS A 116 -9.40 24.02 4.64
C CYS A 116 -8.88 23.17 3.47
N LEU A 117 -9.56 22.06 3.15
CA LEU A 117 -9.20 21.21 2.02
C LEU A 117 -9.36 21.90 0.66
N GLY A 118 -10.35 22.79 0.55
CA GLY A 118 -10.54 23.64 -0.62
C GLY A 118 -9.33 24.53 -0.85
N VAL A 119 -8.81 25.18 0.19
CA VAL A 119 -7.58 26.00 0.12
C VAL A 119 -6.38 25.14 -0.26
N VAL A 120 -6.20 23.97 0.37
CA VAL A 120 -5.11 23.05 0.02
C VAL A 120 -5.20 22.65 -1.45
N SER A 121 -6.39 22.34 -1.94
CA SER A 121 -6.63 21.97 -3.35
C SER A 121 -6.28 23.12 -4.30
N GLN A 122 -6.66 24.36 -3.97
CA GLN A 122 -6.30 25.55 -4.75
C GLN A 122 -4.78 25.74 -4.83
N VAL A 123 -4.07 25.59 -3.71
CA VAL A 123 -2.60 25.71 -3.66
C VAL A 123 -1.95 24.61 -4.51
N VAL A 124 -2.41 23.37 -4.40
CA VAL A 124 -1.90 22.26 -5.22
C VAL A 124 -2.13 22.54 -6.71
N ASN A 125 -3.31 23.04 -7.08
CA ASN A 125 -3.63 23.37 -8.46
C ASN A 125 -2.79 24.53 -9.00
N LEU A 126 -2.48 25.54 -8.18
CA LEU A 126 -1.55 26.61 -8.53
C LEU A 126 -0.18 26.05 -8.93
N PHE A 127 0.40 25.17 -8.11
CA PHE A 127 1.71 24.57 -8.39
C PHE A 127 1.70 23.59 -9.55
N ARG A 128 0.57 22.91 -9.81
CA ARG A 128 0.44 22.00 -10.95
C ARG A 128 0.29 22.74 -12.27
N ASN A 129 -0.62 23.71 -12.32
CA ASN A 129 -1.08 24.31 -13.57
C ASN A 129 -0.31 25.57 -13.96
N HIS A 130 0.31 26.27 -13.01
CA HIS A 130 1.06 27.48 -13.31
C HIS A 130 2.55 27.16 -13.53
N SER A 131 3.04 27.37 -14.75
CA SER A 131 4.39 27.00 -15.20
C SER A 131 5.51 27.57 -14.32
N ASN A 132 5.38 28.84 -13.88
CA ASN A 132 6.37 29.47 -13.01
C ASN A 132 6.34 28.92 -11.58
N ALA A 133 5.16 28.66 -11.03
CA ALA A 133 5.01 28.07 -9.71
C ALA A 133 5.53 26.63 -9.69
N ASN A 134 5.23 25.85 -10.74
CA ASN A 134 5.73 24.50 -10.93
C ASN A 134 7.26 24.45 -11.01
N LYS A 135 7.87 25.36 -11.80
CA LYS A 135 9.34 25.49 -11.90
C LYS A 135 9.97 25.82 -10.55
N PHE A 136 9.37 26.75 -9.80
CA PHE A 136 9.82 27.11 -8.47
C PHE A 136 9.74 25.93 -7.49
N PHE A 137 8.60 25.22 -7.46
CA PHE A 137 8.40 24.04 -6.63
C PHE A 137 9.41 22.93 -6.94
N LYS A 138 9.63 22.63 -8.23
CA LYS A 138 10.66 21.66 -8.67
C LYS A 138 12.07 22.06 -8.23
N LYS A 139 12.39 23.36 -8.23
CA LYS A 139 13.68 23.87 -7.77
C LYS A 139 13.85 23.68 -6.25
N LEU A 140 12.79 23.92 -5.47
CA LEU A 140 12.79 23.69 -4.02
C LEU A 140 12.91 22.21 -3.66
N SER A 141 12.12 21.34 -4.32
CA SER A 141 12.14 19.89 -4.08
C SER A 141 13.54 19.28 -4.29
N LYS A 142 14.28 19.75 -5.31
CA LYS A 142 15.66 19.32 -5.57
C LYS A 142 16.67 19.74 -4.50
N LYS A 143 16.41 20.82 -3.76
CA LYS A 143 17.28 21.25 -2.65
C LYS A 143 17.01 20.44 -1.38
N VAL A 144 15.75 20.09 -1.13
CA VAL A 144 15.34 19.31 0.06
C VAL A 144 15.79 17.85 -0.04
N ASN A 145 15.65 17.21 -1.20
CA ASN A 145 16.05 15.79 -1.39
C ASN A 145 17.56 15.57 -1.58
N ARG A 146 18.40 16.59 -1.34
CA ARG A 146 19.87 16.51 -1.39
C ARG A 146 20.52 16.51 0.00
N GLN A 147 19.72 16.58 1.06
CA GLN A 147 20.12 16.32 2.45
C GLN A 147 19.70 14.91 2.83
#